data_AF-A0A3N5X200-F1
#
_entry.id   AF-A0A3N5X200-F1
#
_cell.length_a   1.000
_cell.length_b   1.000
_cell.length_c   1.000
_cell.angle_alpha   90.00
_cell.angle_beta   90.00
_cell.angle_gamma   90.00
#
_symmetry.space_group_name_H-M   'P 1'
#
loop_
_entity.id
_entity.type
_entity.pdbx_description
1 polymer ?
#
loop_
_entity_poly.entity_id
_entity_poly.type
_entity_poly.pdbx_seq_one_letter_code
_entity_poly.pdbx_strand_id
1 'polypeptide(L)'
;MEQNVPIIGGWMHRRIASALTESAVAGNWLAAQSLAVVFVFHADADVRKLAGQTLAQINYATGIDAVWGVWAETRNPGLEKIVLEYNRIANHPASVRLLSALRLSIQKNDVLTAITRGSADLIPSLIQACEDPDPRIAERAKHAILMLRNQASIDTLCRSWQANRSPLLRDIIKQAKYIAHKPADTRVLSALKINEIETVLHASADMVAPLVAACQDTDEEIAARARQCLPFLQDQAALDEFCRLWSETRSPLLENALLSARYQARGPAQVRLLTALKTGAQAAAEKTDPQGLPFLLQAVQDRDETIRQNAQQALLHLRDQETIDALCSRVIEKEDPQAKEIALANHYAPAAPELRALFYFLTQQWDAYDALDFDQNMMRVIYEASPADLRQRIAAQLQTAGRTDYLTILAGINYRDRAEEVSASEAALMIRILA
;
A
#
# COMPACT_ATOMS: atom_id res chain seq x y z
N MET A 1 -49.67 -37.98 63.32
CA MET A 1 -50.16 -37.20 62.17
C MET A 1 -48.98 -36.97 61.23
N GLU A 2 -48.80 -37.91 60.32
CA GLU A 2 -47.91 -37.78 59.16
C GLU A 2 -48.43 -36.63 58.30
N GLN A 3 -47.75 -35.48 58.33
CA GLN A 3 -48.00 -34.43 57.35
C GLN A 3 -47.22 -34.75 56.08
N ASN A 4 -47.92 -35.48 55.23
CA ASN A 4 -47.63 -35.72 53.83
C ASN A 4 -47.51 -34.36 53.12
N VAL A 5 -46.29 -33.82 53.01
CA VAL A 5 -46.03 -32.65 52.16
C VAL A 5 -46.28 -33.12 50.72
N PRO A 6 -47.25 -32.57 49.98
CA PRO A 6 -47.67 -33.18 48.74
C PRO A 6 -46.58 -33.08 47.68
N ILE A 7 -46.55 -34.10 46.83
CA ILE A 7 -45.79 -34.22 45.59
C ILE A 7 -46.31 -33.17 44.58
N ILE A 8 -46.19 -31.87 44.90
CA ILE A 8 -46.67 -30.77 44.05
C ILE A 8 -45.76 -30.62 42.82
N GLY A 9 -44.47 -30.94 42.95
CA GLY A 9 -43.50 -30.82 41.86
C GLY A 9 -43.84 -31.67 40.64
N GLY A 10 -44.07 -32.98 40.82
CA GLY A 10 -44.24 -33.91 39.69
C GLY A 10 -45.48 -33.64 38.84
N TRP A 11 -46.65 -33.44 39.47
CA TRP A 11 -47.90 -33.16 38.75
C TRP A 11 -47.88 -31.79 38.07
N MET A 12 -47.33 -30.77 38.74
CA MET A 12 -47.24 -29.42 38.17
C MET A 12 -46.25 -29.38 36.99
N HIS A 13 -45.12 -30.09 37.08
CA HIS A 13 -44.16 -30.21 35.97
C HIS A 13 -44.77 -30.92 34.76
N ARG A 14 -45.54 -32.00 34.98
CA ARG A 14 -46.28 -32.68 33.90
C ARG A 14 -47.30 -31.75 33.25
N ARG A 15 -48.06 -30.98 34.04
CA ARG A 15 -49.04 -30.02 33.53
C ARG A 15 -48.39 -28.89 32.72
N ILE A 16 -47.25 -28.36 33.17
CA ILE A 16 -46.49 -27.35 32.43
C ILE A 16 -45.93 -27.94 31.13
N ALA A 17 -45.39 -29.16 31.15
CA ALA A 17 -44.90 -29.84 29.96
C ALA A 17 -46.02 -30.11 28.93
N SER A 18 -47.23 -30.46 29.39
CA SER A 18 -48.41 -30.58 28.54
C SER A 18 -48.82 -29.25 27.90
N ALA A 19 -48.85 -28.16 28.69
CA ALA A 19 -49.15 -26.83 28.15
C ALA A 19 -48.09 -26.36 27.12
N LEU A 20 -46.81 -26.61 27.40
CA LEU A 20 -45.72 -26.35 26.45
C LEU A 20 -45.86 -27.21 25.18
N THR A 21 -46.31 -28.46 25.33
CA THR A 21 -46.56 -29.36 24.19
C THR A 21 -47.61 -28.80 23.24
N GLU A 22 -48.76 -28.39 23.77
CA GLU A 22 -49.83 -27.78 22.98
C GLU A 22 -49.34 -26.51 22.27
N SER A 23 -48.61 -25.64 22.97
CA SER A 23 -48.08 -24.41 22.39
C SER A 23 -47.02 -24.66 21.32
N ALA A 24 -46.13 -25.64 21.52
CA ALA A 24 -45.08 -25.98 20.57
C ALA A 24 -45.65 -26.57 19.28
N VAL A 25 -46.67 -27.44 19.37
CA VAL A 25 -47.38 -27.99 18.20
C VAL A 25 -48.14 -26.90 17.45
N ALA A 26 -48.67 -25.90 18.16
CA ALA A 26 -49.33 -24.74 17.57
C ALA A 26 -48.38 -23.76 16.85
N GLY A 27 -47.07 -24.01 16.83
CA GLY A 27 -46.10 -23.19 16.09
C GLY A 27 -45.26 -22.24 16.95
N ASN A 28 -45.34 -22.31 18.28
CA ASN A 28 -44.56 -21.44 19.16
C ASN A 28 -43.11 -21.95 19.34
N TRP A 29 -42.17 -21.25 18.71
CA TRP A 29 -40.75 -21.61 18.76
C TRP A 29 -40.13 -21.55 20.16
N LEU A 30 -40.59 -20.65 21.04
CA LEU A 30 -40.09 -20.55 22.41
C LEU A 30 -40.55 -21.75 23.25
N ALA A 31 -41.77 -22.24 22.99
CA ALA A 31 -42.26 -23.46 23.60
C ALA A 31 -41.45 -24.68 23.11
N ALA A 32 -41.12 -24.75 21.81
CA ALA A 32 -40.24 -25.77 21.26
C ALA A 32 -38.83 -25.73 21.89
N GLN A 33 -38.23 -24.55 22.05
CA GLN A 33 -36.95 -24.37 22.73
C GLN A 33 -37.02 -24.87 24.18
N SER A 34 -38.07 -24.45 24.90
CA SER A 34 -38.28 -24.82 26.30
C SER A 34 -38.45 -26.34 26.45
N LEU A 35 -39.20 -26.99 25.54
CA LEU A 35 -39.33 -28.43 25.51
C LEU A 35 -38.00 -29.13 25.21
N ALA A 36 -37.15 -28.58 24.34
CA ALA A 36 -35.82 -29.13 24.08
C ALA A 36 -34.93 -29.04 25.33
N VAL A 37 -34.98 -27.94 26.08
CA VAL A 37 -34.27 -27.82 27.37
C VAL A 37 -34.81 -28.83 28.39
N VAL A 38 -36.14 -28.96 28.50
CA VAL A 38 -36.80 -29.96 29.36
C VAL A 38 -36.37 -31.38 28.99
N PHE A 39 -36.32 -31.69 27.69
CA PHE A 39 -35.88 -32.99 27.19
C PHE A 39 -34.45 -33.32 27.63
N VAL A 40 -33.55 -32.33 27.69
CA VAL A 40 -32.14 -32.55 28.07
C VAL A 40 -31.96 -32.65 29.59
N PHE A 41 -32.55 -31.72 30.36
CA PHE A 41 -32.15 -31.51 31.75
C PHE A 41 -33.19 -31.93 32.80
N HIS A 42 -34.45 -32.17 32.42
CA HIS A 42 -35.50 -32.44 33.40
C HIS A 42 -35.27 -33.79 34.11
N ALA A 43 -35.50 -33.86 35.43
CA ALA A 43 -35.22 -35.07 36.23
C ALA A 43 -36.17 -36.24 35.94
N ASP A 44 -37.47 -35.97 35.74
CA ASP A 44 -38.49 -37.00 35.44
C ASP A 44 -38.35 -37.51 33.99
N ALA A 45 -38.16 -38.83 33.84
CA ALA A 45 -38.02 -39.51 32.57
C ALA A 45 -39.31 -39.50 31.72
N ASP A 46 -40.49 -39.54 32.35
CA ASP A 46 -41.77 -39.49 31.63
C ASP A 46 -41.97 -38.12 30.98
N VAL A 47 -41.57 -37.05 31.69
CA VAL A 47 -41.63 -35.68 31.17
C VAL A 47 -40.63 -35.49 30.01
N ARG A 48 -39.43 -36.05 30.12
CA ARG A 48 -38.47 -36.06 28.99
C ARG A 48 -39.03 -36.83 27.80
N LYS A 49 -39.65 -37.99 28.03
CA LYS A 49 -40.25 -38.79 26.95
C LYS A 49 -41.37 -38.03 26.24
N LEU A 50 -42.26 -37.37 26.99
CA LEU A 50 -43.31 -36.53 26.44
C LEU A 50 -42.73 -35.40 25.58
N ALA A 51 -41.74 -34.67 26.12
CA ALA A 51 -41.06 -33.61 25.37
C ALA A 51 -40.43 -34.14 24.07
N GLY A 52 -39.73 -35.28 24.12
CA GLY A 52 -39.10 -35.87 22.94
C GLY A 52 -40.10 -36.30 21.85
N GLN A 53 -41.24 -36.87 22.25
CA GLN A 53 -42.33 -37.22 21.33
C GLN A 53 -42.91 -35.98 20.65
N THR A 54 -43.11 -34.90 21.39
CA THR A 54 -43.60 -33.64 20.84
C THR A 54 -42.58 -33.01 19.89
N LEU A 55 -41.30 -32.97 20.29
CA LEU A 55 -40.24 -32.40 19.45
C LEU A 55 -40.18 -33.14 18.11
N ALA A 56 -40.23 -34.47 18.07
CA ALA A 56 -40.23 -35.25 16.82
C ALA A 56 -41.38 -34.89 15.84
N GLN A 57 -42.47 -34.27 16.31
CA GLN A 57 -43.60 -33.84 15.48
C GLN A 57 -43.47 -32.40 14.95
N ILE A 58 -42.47 -31.63 15.39
CA ILE A 58 -42.26 -30.25 14.95
C ILE A 58 -41.83 -30.23 13.48
N ASN A 59 -42.53 -29.44 12.67
CA ASN A 59 -42.30 -29.37 11.21
C ASN A 59 -42.22 -27.93 10.66
N TYR A 60 -42.14 -26.91 11.52
CA TYR A 60 -42.01 -25.51 11.11
C TYR A 60 -40.61 -24.97 11.40
N ALA A 61 -40.16 -24.01 10.57
CA ALA A 61 -38.77 -23.58 10.52
C ALA A 61 -38.23 -23.04 11.85
N THR A 62 -38.94 -22.11 12.50
CA THR A 62 -38.46 -21.48 13.74
C THR A 62 -38.38 -22.46 14.91
N GLY A 63 -39.24 -23.47 14.96
CA GLY A 63 -39.18 -24.55 15.93
C GLY A 63 -37.97 -25.46 15.69
N ILE A 64 -37.73 -25.85 14.44
CA ILE A 64 -36.55 -26.64 14.06
C ILE A 64 -35.25 -25.90 14.40
N ASP A 65 -35.18 -24.60 14.08
CA ASP A 65 -34.05 -23.73 14.42
C ASP A 65 -33.79 -23.70 15.93
N ALA A 66 -34.86 -23.58 16.73
CA ALA A 66 -34.76 -23.59 18.19
C ALA A 66 -34.23 -24.93 18.74
N VAL A 67 -34.69 -26.07 18.21
CA VAL A 67 -34.22 -27.39 18.64
C VAL A 67 -32.76 -27.62 18.23
N TRP A 68 -32.37 -27.21 17.02
CA TRP A 68 -30.97 -27.21 16.60
C TRP A 68 -30.10 -26.32 17.49
N GLY A 69 -30.60 -25.17 17.92
CA GLY A 69 -29.91 -24.28 18.87
C GLY A 69 -29.62 -24.97 20.20
N VAL A 70 -30.64 -25.61 20.80
CA VAL A 70 -30.44 -26.35 22.06
C VAL A 70 -29.49 -27.54 21.88
N TRP A 71 -29.56 -28.25 20.75
CA TRP A 71 -28.58 -29.30 20.46
C TRP A 71 -27.16 -28.75 20.27
N ALA A 72 -27.00 -27.60 19.63
CA ALA A 72 -25.69 -26.97 19.43
C ALA A 72 -25.00 -26.66 20.76
N GLU A 73 -25.77 -26.20 21.76
CA GLU A 73 -25.26 -25.90 23.11
C GLU A 73 -25.04 -27.16 23.96
N THR A 74 -25.95 -28.12 23.89
CA THR A 74 -25.97 -29.26 24.84
C THR A 74 -25.29 -30.52 24.32
N ARG A 75 -25.13 -30.65 23.00
CA ARG A 75 -24.63 -31.87 22.32
C ARG A 75 -25.35 -33.15 22.73
N ASN A 76 -26.63 -33.05 23.15
CA ASN A 76 -27.37 -34.20 23.67
C ASN A 76 -27.67 -35.25 22.57
N PRO A 77 -27.31 -36.54 22.75
CA PRO A 77 -27.52 -37.58 21.73
C PRO A 77 -28.99 -37.86 21.39
N GLY A 78 -29.90 -37.64 22.35
CA GLY A 78 -31.34 -37.81 22.13
C GLY A 78 -31.90 -36.72 21.23
N LEU A 79 -31.52 -35.46 21.48
CA LEU A 79 -31.86 -34.34 20.59
C LEU A 79 -31.23 -34.53 19.22
N GLU A 80 -29.99 -35.05 19.18
CA GLU A 80 -29.29 -35.34 17.91
C GLU A 80 -30.11 -36.25 17.01
N LYS A 81 -30.70 -37.31 17.57
CA LYS A 81 -31.57 -38.22 16.81
C LYS A 81 -32.78 -37.48 16.23
N ILE A 82 -33.44 -36.65 17.04
CA ILE A 82 -34.62 -35.87 16.62
C ILE A 82 -34.27 -34.88 15.50
N VAL A 83 -33.18 -34.12 15.63
CA VAL A 83 -32.80 -33.12 14.62
C VAL A 83 -32.33 -33.75 13.31
N LEU A 84 -31.75 -34.96 13.37
CA LEU A 84 -31.42 -35.74 12.17
C LEU A 84 -32.68 -36.28 11.48
N GLU A 85 -33.71 -36.67 12.23
CA GLU A 85 -35.00 -37.11 11.69
C GLU A 85 -35.75 -35.98 10.96
N TYR A 86 -35.63 -34.72 11.42
CA TYR A 86 -36.17 -33.57 10.68
C TYR A 86 -35.57 -33.47 9.27
N ASN A 87 -34.31 -33.88 9.10
CA ASN A 87 -33.58 -33.84 7.84
C ASN A 87 -33.66 -32.45 7.15
N ARG A 88 -33.58 -31.38 7.96
CA ARG A 88 -33.61 -29.98 7.53
C ARG A 88 -32.51 -29.19 8.23
N ILE A 89 -31.86 -28.32 7.47
CA ILE A 89 -30.84 -27.38 7.96
C ILE A 89 -31.56 -26.24 8.70
N ALA A 90 -30.99 -25.76 9.81
CA ALA A 90 -31.50 -24.58 10.49
C ALA A 90 -31.33 -23.31 9.62
N ASN A 91 -32.24 -22.35 9.70
CA ASN A 91 -32.10 -21.09 8.98
C ASN A 91 -31.34 -20.04 9.81
N HIS A 92 -31.64 -19.98 11.11
CA HIS A 92 -31.04 -19.03 12.05
C HIS A 92 -30.69 -19.67 13.40
N PRO A 93 -29.73 -19.09 14.15
CA PRO A 93 -28.73 -18.13 13.68
C PRO A 93 -27.69 -18.79 12.74
N ALA A 94 -26.85 -18.00 12.07
CA ALA A 94 -25.93 -18.50 11.04
C ALA A 94 -24.95 -19.58 11.53
N SER A 95 -24.53 -19.51 12.81
CA SER A 95 -23.70 -20.53 13.47
C SER A 95 -24.41 -21.89 13.56
N VAL A 96 -25.68 -21.90 13.96
CA VAL A 96 -26.51 -23.09 14.06
C VAL A 96 -26.85 -23.64 12.67
N ARG A 97 -27.09 -22.77 11.69
CA ARG A 97 -27.21 -23.16 10.28
C ARG A 97 -25.97 -23.90 9.78
N LEU A 98 -24.79 -23.36 10.03
CA LEU A 98 -23.54 -24.00 9.61
C LEU A 98 -23.36 -25.36 10.28
N LEU A 99 -23.56 -25.41 11.58
CA LEU A 99 -23.35 -26.62 12.37
C LEU A 99 -24.35 -27.73 12.02
N SER A 100 -25.62 -27.38 11.82
CA SER A 100 -26.64 -28.33 11.33
C SER A 100 -26.32 -28.82 9.92
N ALA A 101 -25.86 -27.94 9.03
CA ALA A 101 -25.41 -28.33 7.69
C ALA A 101 -24.19 -29.28 7.72
N LEU A 102 -23.18 -28.98 8.54
CA LEU A 102 -22.02 -29.85 8.73
C LEU A 102 -22.43 -31.22 9.26
N ARG A 103 -23.30 -31.27 10.28
CA ARG A 103 -23.77 -32.52 10.86
C ARG A 103 -24.57 -33.36 9.85
N LEU A 104 -25.52 -32.76 9.15
CA LEU A 104 -26.30 -33.46 8.12
C LEU A 104 -25.43 -33.90 6.94
N SER A 105 -24.39 -33.14 6.61
CA SER A 105 -23.50 -33.48 5.50
C SER A 105 -22.66 -34.75 5.73
N ILE A 106 -22.57 -35.21 6.98
CA ILE A 106 -21.94 -36.50 7.30
C ILE A 106 -22.70 -37.67 6.68
N GLN A 107 -24.03 -37.55 6.55
CA GLN A 107 -24.89 -38.54 5.89
C GLN A 107 -25.16 -38.18 4.43
N LYS A 108 -25.11 -36.89 4.06
CA LYS A 108 -25.49 -36.38 2.73
C LYS A 108 -24.45 -35.40 2.18
N ASN A 109 -23.56 -35.89 1.32
CA ASN A 109 -22.49 -35.06 0.74
C ASN A 109 -23.00 -33.83 -0.05
N ASP A 110 -24.22 -33.86 -0.60
CA ASP A 110 -24.78 -32.73 -1.35
C ASP A 110 -24.90 -31.45 -0.51
N VAL A 111 -25.15 -31.57 0.79
CA VAL A 111 -25.24 -30.43 1.73
C VAL A 111 -23.89 -29.71 1.85
N LEU A 112 -22.79 -30.44 1.72
CA LEU A 112 -21.45 -29.87 1.76
C LEU A 112 -21.19 -28.92 0.60
N THR A 113 -21.76 -29.22 -0.57
CA THR A 113 -21.59 -28.37 -1.76
C THR A 113 -22.20 -26.98 -1.56
N ALA A 114 -23.32 -26.89 -0.83
CA ALA A 114 -23.94 -25.63 -0.48
C ALA A 114 -23.05 -24.78 0.45
N ILE A 115 -22.33 -25.42 1.38
CA ILE A 115 -21.36 -24.73 2.25
C ILE A 115 -20.17 -24.22 1.42
N THR A 116 -19.60 -25.05 0.54
CA THR A 116 -18.42 -24.68 -0.28
C THR A 116 -18.66 -23.56 -1.30
N ARG A 117 -19.93 -23.36 -1.70
CA ARG A 117 -20.39 -22.25 -2.55
C ARG A 117 -20.93 -21.06 -1.76
N GLY A 118 -21.00 -21.17 -0.43
CA GLY A 118 -21.63 -20.20 0.46
C GLY A 118 -20.93 -18.84 0.50
N SER A 119 -21.51 -17.90 1.26
CA SER A 119 -20.94 -16.57 1.46
C SER A 119 -19.70 -16.61 2.37
N ALA A 120 -18.83 -15.62 2.21
CA ALA A 120 -17.60 -15.48 2.99
C ALA A 120 -17.84 -15.31 4.50
N ASP A 121 -19.04 -14.88 4.90
CA ASP A 121 -19.41 -14.63 6.31
C ASP A 121 -19.42 -15.91 7.15
N LEU A 122 -19.53 -17.08 6.52
CA LEU A 122 -19.52 -18.37 7.21
C LEU A 122 -18.11 -18.86 7.55
N ILE A 123 -17.07 -18.25 6.97
CA ILE A 123 -15.69 -18.72 7.12
C ILE A 123 -15.18 -18.65 8.57
N PRO A 124 -15.37 -17.57 9.34
CA PRO A 124 -14.97 -17.54 10.75
C PRO A 124 -15.58 -18.69 11.57
N SER A 125 -16.89 -18.93 11.39
CA SER A 125 -17.60 -20.02 12.05
C SER A 125 -17.14 -21.41 11.57
N LEU A 126 -16.76 -21.53 10.30
CA LEU A 126 -16.26 -22.78 9.72
C LEU A 126 -14.85 -23.10 10.23
N ILE A 127 -14.00 -22.09 10.41
CA ILE A 127 -12.69 -22.23 11.05
C ILE A 127 -12.86 -22.70 12.50
N GLN A 128 -13.78 -22.09 13.26
CA GLN A 128 -14.09 -22.54 14.62
C GLN A 128 -14.59 -23.99 14.64
N ALA A 129 -15.42 -24.39 13.67
CA ALA A 129 -15.92 -25.76 13.57
C ALA A 129 -14.83 -26.80 13.27
N CYS A 130 -13.64 -26.41 12.79
CA CYS A 130 -12.51 -27.33 12.64
C CYS A 130 -11.92 -27.79 13.98
N GLU A 131 -12.21 -27.07 15.06
CA GLU A 131 -11.80 -27.38 16.44
C GLU A 131 -12.99 -27.93 17.26
N ASP A 132 -14.08 -28.34 16.60
CA ASP A 132 -15.27 -28.86 17.28
C ASP A 132 -14.95 -30.15 18.07
N PRO A 133 -15.52 -30.35 19.27
CA PRO A 133 -15.32 -31.56 20.06
C PRO A 133 -15.77 -32.86 19.37
N ASP A 134 -16.74 -32.81 18.45
CA ASP A 134 -17.09 -33.97 17.63
C ASP A 134 -16.09 -34.08 16.45
N PRO A 135 -15.22 -35.11 16.43
CA PRO A 135 -14.21 -35.25 15.38
C PRO A 135 -14.83 -35.37 13.99
N ARG A 136 -16.06 -35.88 13.87
CA ARG A 136 -16.74 -36.01 12.58
C ARG A 136 -17.16 -34.65 12.03
N ILE A 137 -17.56 -33.73 12.89
CA ILE A 137 -17.89 -32.34 12.51
C ILE A 137 -16.61 -31.61 12.16
N ALA A 138 -15.56 -31.73 12.98
CA ALA A 138 -14.26 -31.14 12.73
C ALA A 138 -13.65 -31.56 11.39
N GLU A 139 -13.62 -32.87 11.09
CA GLU A 139 -13.12 -33.38 9.81
C GLU A 139 -13.97 -32.91 8.63
N ARG A 140 -15.29 -32.85 8.81
CA ARG A 140 -16.19 -32.35 7.76
C ARG A 140 -16.00 -30.85 7.52
N ALA A 141 -15.75 -30.06 8.55
CA ALA A 141 -15.44 -28.65 8.45
C ALA A 141 -14.12 -28.44 7.69
N LYS A 142 -13.06 -29.18 8.04
CA LYS A 142 -11.77 -29.14 7.31
C LYS A 142 -11.96 -29.49 5.84
N HIS A 143 -12.72 -30.55 5.55
CA HIS A 143 -13.02 -30.94 4.17
C HIS A 143 -13.83 -29.87 3.41
N ALA A 144 -14.75 -29.16 4.08
CA ALA A 144 -15.46 -28.04 3.49
C ALA A 144 -14.51 -26.88 3.14
N ILE A 145 -13.57 -26.54 4.03
CA ILE A 145 -12.58 -25.49 3.79
C ILE A 145 -11.65 -25.87 2.64
N LEU A 146 -11.20 -27.13 2.55
CA LEU A 146 -10.33 -27.60 1.45
C LEU A 146 -11.00 -27.54 0.06
N MET A 147 -12.32 -27.43 0.01
CA MET A 147 -13.11 -27.49 -1.21
C MET A 147 -13.88 -26.18 -1.50
N LEU A 148 -13.49 -25.07 -0.86
CA LEU A 148 -14.03 -23.74 -1.15
C LEU A 148 -13.87 -23.41 -2.65
N ARG A 149 -14.94 -22.88 -3.23
CA ARG A 149 -14.98 -22.44 -4.63
C ARG A 149 -15.16 -20.94 -4.80
N ASN A 150 -15.63 -20.26 -3.75
CA ASN A 150 -15.90 -18.84 -3.76
C ASN A 150 -14.62 -18.06 -3.42
N GLN A 151 -14.16 -17.18 -4.32
CA GLN A 151 -12.98 -16.36 -4.09
C GLN A 151 -13.09 -15.49 -2.84
N ALA A 152 -14.26 -14.90 -2.56
CA ALA A 152 -14.44 -14.10 -1.36
C ALA A 152 -14.27 -14.93 -0.06
N SER A 153 -14.60 -16.22 -0.11
CA SER A 153 -14.37 -17.13 1.01
C SER A 153 -12.88 -17.47 1.17
N ILE A 154 -12.18 -17.67 0.05
CA ILE A 154 -10.72 -17.88 0.03
C ILE A 154 -10.00 -16.64 0.58
N ASP A 155 -10.39 -15.44 0.16
CA ASP A 155 -9.84 -14.17 0.63
C ASP A 155 -9.99 -14.04 2.16
N THR A 156 -11.18 -14.33 2.70
CA THR A 156 -11.44 -14.31 4.15
C THR A 156 -10.66 -15.37 4.90
N LEU A 157 -10.52 -16.58 4.34
CA LEU A 157 -9.72 -17.66 4.92
C LEU A 157 -8.24 -17.26 5.03
N CYS A 158 -7.66 -16.76 3.92
CA CYS A 158 -6.28 -16.31 3.87
C CYS A 158 -6.04 -15.11 4.80
N ARG A 159 -7.01 -14.20 4.94
CA ARG A 159 -6.93 -13.08 5.88
C ARG A 159 -6.93 -13.57 7.34
N SER A 160 -7.75 -14.58 7.65
CA SER A 160 -7.74 -15.20 8.98
C SER A 160 -6.40 -15.89 9.28
N TRP A 161 -5.82 -16.57 8.28
CA TRP A 161 -4.47 -17.11 8.39
C TRP A 161 -3.40 -16.03 8.60
N GLN A 162 -3.48 -14.90 7.88
CA GLN A 162 -2.56 -13.78 8.06
C GLN A 162 -2.61 -13.21 9.48
N ALA A 163 -3.81 -13.03 10.04
CA ALA A 163 -3.99 -12.46 11.38
C ALA A 163 -3.47 -13.38 12.49
N ASN A 164 -3.72 -14.69 12.39
CA ASN A 164 -3.50 -15.61 13.51
C ASN A 164 -2.34 -16.60 13.31
N ARG A 165 -1.75 -16.64 12.10
CA ARG A 165 -0.69 -17.59 11.69
C ARG A 165 -0.98 -19.05 12.08
N SER A 166 -2.25 -19.45 12.03
CA SER A 166 -2.70 -20.79 12.43
C SER A 166 -2.03 -21.89 11.58
N PRO A 167 -1.41 -22.94 12.19
CA PRO A 167 -0.84 -24.07 11.47
C PRO A 167 -1.88 -24.84 10.64
N LEU A 168 -3.11 -24.97 11.16
CA LEU A 168 -4.21 -25.63 10.45
C LEU A 168 -4.51 -24.88 9.14
N LEU A 169 -4.68 -23.56 9.20
CA LEU A 169 -4.98 -22.76 8.03
C LEU A 169 -3.81 -22.74 7.04
N ARG A 170 -2.57 -22.71 7.54
CA ARG A 170 -1.37 -22.85 6.71
C ARG A 170 -1.41 -24.14 5.88
N ASP A 171 -1.72 -25.27 6.52
CA ASP A 171 -1.71 -26.58 5.87
C ASP A 171 -2.85 -26.69 4.85
N ILE A 172 -4.03 -26.15 5.19
CA ILE A 172 -5.17 -26.04 4.26
C ILE A 172 -4.82 -25.20 3.03
N ILE A 173 -4.24 -23.99 3.23
CA ILE A 173 -3.86 -23.09 2.13
C ILE A 173 -2.84 -23.77 1.21
N LYS A 174 -1.85 -24.47 1.77
CA LYS A 174 -0.86 -25.23 1.00
C LYS A 174 -1.49 -26.39 0.22
N GLN A 175 -2.37 -27.16 0.86
CA GLN A 175 -3.01 -28.32 0.25
C GLN A 175 -3.97 -27.94 -0.88
N ALA A 176 -4.80 -26.92 -0.65
CA ALA A 176 -5.78 -26.45 -1.63
C ALA A 176 -5.19 -25.45 -2.65
N LYS A 177 -3.93 -25.04 -2.47
CA LYS A 177 -3.23 -24.03 -3.29
C LYS A 177 -4.01 -22.71 -3.39
N TYR A 178 -4.54 -22.27 -2.26
CA TYR A 178 -5.35 -21.06 -2.22
C TYR A 178 -4.51 -19.79 -2.29
N ILE A 179 -4.90 -18.89 -3.18
CA ILE A 179 -4.33 -17.57 -3.35
C ILE A 179 -5.47 -16.57 -3.14
N ALA A 180 -5.29 -15.64 -2.20
CA ALA A 180 -6.22 -14.53 -2.06
C ALA A 180 -6.11 -13.59 -3.24
N HIS A 181 -7.20 -12.95 -3.66
CA HIS A 181 -7.16 -11.87 -4.64
C HIS A 181 -7.11 -10.51 -3.97
N LYS A 182 -7.74 -10.36 -2.79
CA LYS A 182 -7.77 -9.12 -2.02
C LYS A 182 -7.78 -9.40 -0.51
N PRO A 183 -7.20 -8.51 0.31
CA PRO A 183 -6.35 -7.36 -0.07
C PRO A 183 -4.96 -7.80 -0.61
N ALA A 184 -4.22 -6.85 -1.19
CA ALA A 184 -2.95 -7.08 -1.87
C ALA A 184 -1.90 -7.76 -0.97
N ASP A 185 -1.82 -7.36 0.29
CA ASP A 185 -0.98 -7.98 1.32
C ASP A 185 -1.33 -9.46 1.56
N THR A 186 -2.61 -9.78 1.72
CA THR A 186 -3.04 -11.17 1.86
C THR A 186 -2.73 -11.98 0.59
N ARG A 187 -2.87 -11.38 -0.59
CA ARG A 187 -2.52 -12.02 -1.87
C ARG A 187 -1.03 -12.34 -1.96
N VAL A 188 -0.15 -11.38 -1.65
CA VAL A 188 1.31 -11.60 -1.62
C VAL A 188 1.66 -12.73 -0.67
N LEU A 189 1.17 -12.67 0.58
CA LEU A 189 1.52 -13.66 1.60
C LEU A 189 1.03 -15.06 1.25
N SER A 190 -0.20 -15.19 0.75
CA SER A 190 -0.75 -16.49 0.36
C SER A 190 -0.04 -17.09 -0.86
N ALA A 191 0.25 -16.28 -1.89
CA ALA A 191 1.02 -16.71 -3.07
C ALA A 191 2.45 -17.19 -2.69
N LEU A 192 3.18 -16.36 -1.92
CA LEU A 192 4.50 -16.71 -1.44
C LEU A 192 4.49 -17.97 -0.58
N LYS A 193 3.47 -18.18 0.26
CA LYS A 193 3.41 -19.36 1.13
C LYS A 193 3.27 -20.67 0.37
N ILE A 194 2.57 -20.66 -0.77
CA ILE A 194 2.40 -21.85 -1.61
C ILE A 194 3.46 -21.98 -2.72
N ASN A 195 4.48 -21.11 -2.71
CA ASN A 195 5.52 -21.02 -3.74
C ASN A 195 4.96 -20.69 -5.14
N GLU A 196 3.87 -19.94 -5.22
CA GLU A 196 3.41 -19.37 -6.47
C GLU A 196 4.13 -18.03 -6.62
N ILE A 197 5.23 -18.06 -7.39
CA ILE A 197 6.11 -16.92 -7.62
C ILE A 197 5.59 -16.09 -8.80
N GLU A 198 4.99 -16.71 -9.81
CA GLU A 198 4.52 -16.05 -11.03
C GLU A 198 3.54 -14.90 -10.77
N THR A 199 2.57 -15.07 -9.87
CA THR A 199 1.64 -14.00 -9.46
C THR A 199 2.37 -12.84 -8.79
N VAL A 200 3.49 -13.10 -8.12
CA VAL A 200 4.31 -12.08 -7.46
C VAL A 200 5.25 -11.39 -8.46
N LEU A 201 5.77 -12.09 -9.48
CA LEU A 201 6.59 -11.48 -10.53
C LEU A 201 5.78 -10.52 -11.41
N HIS A 202 4.51 -10.84 -11.65
CA HIS A 202 3.52 -10.00 -12.32
C HIS A 202 2.73 -9.13 -11.33
N ALA A 203 3.33 -8.80 -10.19
CA ALA A 203 2.73 -7.91 -9.20
C ALA A 203 2.35 -6.56 -9.82
N SER A 204 1.17 -6.05 -9.47
CA SER A 204 0.79 -4.66 -9.71
C SER A 204 1.43 -3.72 -8.68
N ALA A 205 1.41 -2.41 -8.92
CA ALA A 205 2.03 -1.42 -8.03
C ALA A 205 1.57 -1.54 -6.55
N ASP A 206 0.29 -1.81 -6.30
CA ASP A 206 -0.27 -1.99 -4.94
C ASP A 206 0.29 -3.20 -4.18
N MET A 207 0.88 -4.17 -4.88
CA MET A 207 1.47 -5.38 -4.32
C MET A 207 2.93 -5.20 -3.90
N VAL A 208 3.60 -4.13 -4.36
CA VAL A 208 5.03 -3.91 -4.11
C VAL A 208 5.30 -3.61 -2.65
N ALA A 209 4.55 -2.67 -2.04
CA ALA A 209 4.74 -2.35 -0.62
C ALA A 209 4.51 -3.58 0.29
N PRO A 210 3.45 -4.40 0.10
CA PRO A 210 3.33 -5.65 0.82
C PRO A 210 4.43 -6.68 0.53
N LEU A 211 4.95 -6.76 -0.69
CA LEU A 211 6.08 -7.63 -1.03
C LEU A 211 7.37 -7.22 -0.30
N VAL A 212 7.63 -5.92 -0.22
CA VAL A 212 8.76 -5.38 0.54
C VAL A 212 8.59 -5.68 2.03
N ALA A 213 7.38 -5.52 2.58
CA ALA A 213 7.09 -5.90 3.96
C ALA A 213 7.28 -7.40 4.19
N ALA A 214 6.87 -8.24 3.24
CA ALA A 214 7.03 -9.70 3.32
C ALA A 214 8.50 -10.14 3.37
N CYS A 215 9.45 -9.33 2.88
CA CYS A 215 10.88 -9.63 3.01
C CYS A 215 11.39 -9.64 4.46
N GLN A 216 10.62 -9.07 5.39
CA GLN A 216 10.86 -9.04 6.82
C GLN A 216 9.81 -9.84 7.61
N ASP A 217 9.05 -10.72 6.94
CA ASP A 217 8.06 -11.57 7.61
C ASP A 217 8.74 -12.52 8.61
N THR A 218 8.01 -12.89 9.67
CA THR A 218 8.49 -13.84 10.68
C THR A 218 8.58 -15.27 10.14
N ASP A 219 7.81 -15.57 9.09
CA ASP A 219 7.91 -16.83 8.36
C ASP A 219 9.07 -16.76 7.34
N GLU A 220 10.19 -17.40 7.68
CA GLU A 220 11.40 -17.37 6.86
C GLU A 220 11.18 -17.93 5.44
N GLU A 221 10.23 -18.85 5.24
CA GLU A 221 9.87 -19.36 3.91
C GLU A 221 9.28 -18.24 3.04
N ILE A 222 8.41 -17.41 3.63
CA ILE A 222 7.82 -16.24 2.95
C ILE A 222 8.90 -15.19 2.71
N ALA A 223 9.69 -14.89 3.74
CA ALA A 223 10.70 -13.83 3.67
C ALA A 223 11.80 -14.14 2.65
N ALA A 224 12.29 -15.39 2.61
CA ALA A 224 13.27 -15.83 1.62
C ALA A 224 12.72 -15.74 0.19
N ARG A 225 11.48 -16.21 -0.04
CA ARG A 225 10.84 -16.13 -1.35
C ARG A 225 10.59 -14.68 -1.79
N ALA A 226 10.10 -13.82 -0.89
CA ALA A 226 9.91 -12.41 -1.18
C ALA A 226 11.21 -11.75 -1.66
N ARG A 227 12.32 -11.99 -0.94
CA ARG A 227 13.65 -11.49 -1.32
C ARG A 227 14.14 -12.05 -2.66
N GLN A 228 13.79 -13.29 -2.99
CA GLN A 228 14.09 -13.89 -4.28
C GLN A 228 13.27 -13.28 -5.41
N CYS A 229 12.02 -12.86 -5.17
CA CYS A 229 11.17 -12.28 -6.21
C CYS A 229 11.53 -10.83 -6.56
N LEU A 230 12.03 -10.04 -5.59
CA LEU A 230 12.27 -8.61 -5.78
C LEU A 230 13.13 -8.25 -7.01
N PRO A 231 14.21 -8.99 -7.36
CA PRO A 231 15.01 -8.68 -8.55
C PRO A 231 14.39 -9.10 -9.88
N PHE A 232 13.23 -9.77 -9.88
CA PHE A 232 12.60 -10.33 -11.08
C PHE A 232 11.18 -9.81 -11.33
N LEU A 233 10.79 -8.69 -10.71
CA LEU A 233 9.57 -7.96 -11.05
C LEU A 233 9.56 -7.58 -12.54
N GLN A 234 8.42 -7.81 -13.21
CA GLN A 234 8.28 -7.62 -14.65
C GLN A 234 7.40 -6.43 -15.03
N ASP A 235 6.44 -6.06 -14.18
CA ASP A 235 5.51 -4.98 -14.45
C ASP A 235 6.16 -3.60 -14.24
N GLN A 236 6.04 -2.71 -15.22
CA GLN A 236 6.66 -1.38 -15.14
C GLN A 236 6.11 -0.51 -14.01
N ALA A 237 4.81 -0.57 -13.72
CA ALA A 237 4.22 0.19 -12.63
C ALA A 237 4.70 -0.33 -11.28
N ALA A 238 4.92 -1.64 -11.16
CA ALA A 238 5.56 -2.22 -9.98
C ALA A 238 7.04 -1.81 -9.85
N LEU A 239 7.78 -1.74 -10.96
CA LEU A 239 9.16 -1.24 -10.94
C LEU A 239 9.25 0.23 -10.50
N ASP A 240 8.37 1.08 -11.03
CA ASP A 240 8.33 2.51 -10.67
C ASP A 240 8.00 2.68 -9.17
N GLU A 241 7.04 1.91 -8.66
CA GLU A 241 6.67 1.90 -7.25
C GLU A 241 7.79 1.33 -6.35
N PHE A 242 8.46 0.26 -6.79
CA PHE A 242 9.63 -0.29 -6.10
C PHE A 242 10.74 0.75 -5.99
N CYS A 243 11.02 1.46 -7.08
CA CYS A 243 12.04 2.50 -7.13
C CYS A 243 11.65 3.70 -6.24
N ARG A 244 10.37 4.06 -6.19
CA ARG A 244 9.84 5.09 -5.28
C ARG A 244 10.09 4.69 -3.83
N LEU A 245 9.72 3.46 -3.43
CA LEU A 245 9.95 2.95 -2.08
C LEU A 245 11.43 2.90 -1.71
N TRP A 246 12.31 2.52 -2.63
CA TRP A 246 13.76 2.60 -2.41
C TRP A 246 14.22 4.04 -2.19
N SER A 247 13.73 5.01 -2.97
CA SER A 247 14.13 6.41 -2.84
C SER A 247 13.75 7.02 -1.48
N GLU A 248 12.61 6.62 -0.93
CA GLU A 248 12.10 7.09 0.36
C GLU A 248 12.81 6.42 1.54
N THR A 249 12.96 5.10 1.48
CA THR A 249 13.48 4.32 2.61
C THR A 249 15.01 4.21 2.63
N ARG A 250 15.66 4.24 1.46
CA ARG A 250 17.08 3.86 1.25
C ARG A 250 17.45 2.53 1.93
N SER A 251 16.54 1.56 1.89
CA SER A 251 16.77 0.24 2.48
C SER A 251 17.89 -0.52 1.74
N PRO A 252 18.88 -1.09 2.46
CA PRO A 252 19.93 -1.90 1.86
C PRO A 252 19.40 -3.10 1.07
N LEU A 253 18.27 -3.66 1.49
CA LEU A 253 17.62 -4.79 0.82
C LEU A 253 17.11 -4.38 -0.56
N LEU A 254 16.45 -3.23 -0.66
CA LEU A 254 15.96 -2.69 -1.93
C LEU A 254 17.12 -2.24 -2.81
N GLU A 255 18.17 -1.67 -2.22
CA GLU A 255 19.37 -1.28 -2.95
C GLU A 255 20.06 -2.49 -3.61
N ASN A 256 20.24 -3.59 -2.89
CA ASN A 256 20.81 -4.82 -3.44
C ASN A 256 19.96 -5.37 -4.60
N ALA A 257 18.63 -5.39 -4.44
CA ALA A 257 17.72 -5.82 -5.49
C ALA A 257 17.80 -4.89 -6.71
N LEU A 258 17.75 -3.57 -6.50
CA LEU A 258 17.89 -2.54 -7.55
C LEU A 258 19.18 -2.71 -8.36
N LEU A 259 20.32 -2.91 -7.68
CA LEU A 259 21.62 -3.09 -8.33
C LEU A 259 21.71 -4.41 -9.09
N SER A 260 21.22 -5.50 -8.49
CA SER A 260 21.25 -6.82 -9.12
C SER A 260 20.40 -6.90 -10.40
N ALA A 261 19.21 -6.30 -10.37
CA ALA A 261 18.27 -6.29 -11.49
C ALA A 261 18.49 -5.13 -12.47
N ARG A 262 19.32 -4.15 -12.09
CA ARG A 262 19.55 -2.89 -12.83
C ARG A 262 18.25 -2.15 -13.15
N TYR A 263 17.36 -2.06 -12.17
CA TYR A 263 16.08 -1.40 -12.35
C TYR A 263 16.22 0.09 -12.64
N GLN A 264 15.43 0.55 -13.60
CA GLN A 264 15.31 1.95 -13.98
C GLN A 264 13.84 2.34 -13.94
N ALA A 265 13.52 3.33 -13.10
CA ALA A 265 12.19 3.90 -13.09
C ALA A 265 11.95 4.71 -14.38
N ARG A 266 10.72 4.67 -14.91
CA ARG A 266 10.29 5.58 -15.98
C ARG A 266 9.77 6.90 -15.42
N GLY A 267 9.24 6.88 -14.20
CA GLY A 267 8.83 8.08 -13.49
C GLY A 267 8.62 7.83 -12.00
N PRO A 268 8.45 8.90 -11.20
CA PRO A 268 8.63 10.31 -11.54
C PRO A 268 10.11 10.66 -11.84
N ALA A 269 10.37 11.80 -12.50
CA ALA A 269 11.70 12.16 -13.03
C ALA A 269 12.82 12.12 -11.97
N GLN A 270 12.53 12.55 -10.74
CA GLN A 270 13.46 12.48 -9.62
C GLN A 270 13.90 11.03 -9.31
N VAL A 271 12.95 10.10 -9.25
CA VAL A 271 13.23 8.68 -8.95
C VAL A 271 13.99 8.03 -10.11
N ARG A 272 13.62 8.35 -11.36
CA ARG A 272 14.37 7.93 -12.55
C ARG A 272 15.83 8.38 -12.48
N LEU A 273 16.07 9.64 -12.14
CA LEU A 273 17.44 10.16 -12.02
C LEU A 273 18.20 9.47 -10.88
N LEU A 274 17.61 9.38 -9.69
CA LEU A 274 18.27 8.75 -8.54
C LEU A 274 18.62 7.28 -8.79
N THR A 275 17.73 6.53 -9.44
CA THR A 275 17.98 5.12 -9.78
C THR A 275 19.03 4.99 -10.89
N ALA A 276 19.03 5.88 -11.89
CA ALA A 276 20.08 5.92 -12.92
C ALA A 276 21.46 6.24 -12.30
N LEU A 277 21.52 7.23 -11.42
CA LEU A 277 22.75 7.61 -10.71
C LEU A 277 23.24 6.45 -9.83
N LYS A 278 22.36 5.77 -9.10
CA LYS A 278 22.77 4.65 -8.24
C LYS A 278 23.22 3.41 -9.03
N THR A 279 22.56 3.10 -10.13
CA THR A 279 22.91 1.94 -10.98
C THR A 279 24.10 2.19 -11.90
N GLY A 280 24.64 3.42 -11.93
CA GLY A 280 25.77 3.80 -12.78
C GLY A 280 25.39 3.97 -14.26
N ALA A 281 24.10 4.22 -14.56
CA ALA A 281 23.63 4.53 -15.91
C ALA A 281 23.97 5.98 -16.30
N GLN A 282 25.29 6.28 -16.37
CA GLN A 282 25.83 7.63 -16.61
C GLN A 282 25.24 8.29 -17.85
N ALA A 283 25.09 7.55 -18.95
CA ALA A 283 24.51 8.08 -20.19
C ALA A 283 23.06 8.60 -20.03
N ALA A 284 22.29 8.03 -19.11
CA ALA A 284 20.94 8.52 -18.81
C ALA A 284 20.97 9.78 -17.92
N ALA A 285 21.96 9.90 -17.04
CA ALA A 285 22.16 11.08 -16.21
C ALA A 285 22.81 12.25 -16.99
N GLU A 286 23.71 11.99 -17.94
CA GLU A 286 24.31 13.01 -18.83
C GLU A 286 23.28 13.64 -19.79
N LYS A 287 22.24 12.88 -20.14
CA LYS A 287 21.10 13.32 -20.98
C LYS A 287 19.90 13.73 -20.15
N THR A 288 20.13 14.22 -18.94
CA THR A 288 19.04 14.68 -18.06
C THR A 288 18.35 15.87 -18.72
N ASP A 289 17.03 15.83 -18.81
CA ASP A 289 16.22 16.93 -19.32
C ASP A 289 16.31 18.16 -18.39
N PRO A 290 16.02 19.39 -18.86
CA PRO A 290 16.09 20.61 -18.02
C PRO A 290 15.27 20.53 -16.73
N GLN A 291 14.15 19.80 -16.76
CA GLN A 291 13.28 19.55 -15.59
C GLN A 291 13.95 18.64 -14.53
N GLY A 292 14.91 17.81 -14.95
CA GLY A 292 15.69 16.95 -14.08
C GLY A 292 16.88 17.65 -13.40
N LEU A 293 17.32 18.80 -13.93
CA LEU A 293 18.47 19.54 -13.43
C LEU A 293 18.39 19.91 -11.94
N PRO A 294 17.25 20.40 -11.40
CA PRO A 294 17.14 20.67 -9.96
C PRO A 294 17.38 19.43 -9.10
N PHE A 295 16.92 18.25 -9.57
CA PHE A 295 17.14 16.99 -8.87
C PHE A 295 18.59 16.51 -8.99
N LEU A 296 19.26 16.79 -10.12
CA LEU A 296 20.67 16.48 -10.32
C LEU A 296 21.57 17.30 -9.40
N LEU A 297 21.30 18.61 -9.27
CA LEU A 297 21.99 19.48 -8.31
C LEU A 297 21.76 19.01 -6.87
N GLN A 298 20.54 18.61 -6.52
CA GLN A 298 20.25 18.03 -5.20
C GLN A 298 21.02 16.72 -4.97
N ALA A 299 21.19 15.88 -6.00
CA ALA A 299 21.88 14.61 -5.91
C ALA A 299 23.40 14.75 -5.64
N VAL A 300 24.02 15.88 -6.01
CA VAL A 300 25.41 16.19 -5.64
C VAL A 300 25.60 16.28 -4.13
N GLN A 301 24.53 16.60 -3.40
CA GLN A 301 24.50 16.68 -1.94
C GLN A 301 23.76 15.48 -1.30
N ASP A 302 23.51 14.40 -2.06
CA ASP A 302 22.86 13.20 -1.50
C ASP A 302 23.74 12.61 -0.39
N ARG A 303 23.14 11.85 0.54
CA ARG A 303 23.87 11.12 1.60
C ARG A 303 24.71 9.97 1.06
N ASP A 304 24.32 9.42 -0.09
CA ASP A 304 25.00 8.30 -0.74
C ASP A 304 26.18 8.78 -1.59
N GLU A 305 27.39 8.32 -1.26
CA GLU A 305 28.63 8.67 -1.96
C GLU A 305 28.57 8.30 -3.45
N THR A 306 27.99 7.15 -3.80
CA THR A 306 27.92 6.70 -5.20
C THR A 306 27.03 7.64 -6.01
N ILE A 307 25.91 8.06 -5.43
CA ILE A 307 24.98 9.01 -6.07
C ILE A 307 25.66 10.37 -6.23
N ARG A 308 26.35 10.87 -5.18
CA ARG A 308 27.08 12.16 -5.24
C ARG A 308 28.12 12.17 -6.36
N GLN A 309 28.99 11.17 -6.39
CA GLN A 309 30.06 11.07 -7.39
C GLN A 309 29.48 10.99 -8.80
N ASN A 310 28.47 10.14 -9.02
CA ASN A 310 27.84 10.01 -10.33
C ASN A 310 27.09 11.28 -10.74
N ALA A 311 26.49 12.01 -9.80
CA ALA A 311 25.81 13.28 -10.07
C ALA A 311 26.82 14.36 -10.48
N GLN A 312 27.95 14.46 -9.77
CA GLN A 312 29.04 15.37 -10.14
C GLN A 312 29.56 15.04 -11.54
N GLN A 313 29.87 13.77 -11.83
CA GLN A 313 30.33 13.35 -13.15
C GLN A 313 29.32 13.67 -14.25
N ALA A 314 28.03 13.43 -14.01
CA ALA A 314 26.98 13.78 -14.98
C ALA A 314 26.90 15.29 -15.24
N LEU A 315 27.11 16.12 -14.22
CA LEU A 315 27.15 17.58 -14.36
C LEU A 315 28.40 18.09 -15.09
N LEU A 316 29.53 17.38 -15.00
CA LEU A 316 30.74 17.69 -15.79
C LEU A 316 30.60 17.33 -17.28
N HIS A 317 29.71 16.39 -17.59
CA HIS A 317 29.54 15.83 -18.94
C HIS A 317 28.13 16.05 -19.51
N LEU A 318 27.48 17.16 -19.14
CA LEU A 318 26.19 17.55 -19.72
C LEU A 318 26.34 17.70 -21.24
N ARG A 319 25.44 17.06 -21.99
CA ARG A 319 25.46 17.10 -23.47
C ARG A 319 24.33 17.93 -24.07
N ASP A 320 23.26 18.14 -23.30
CA ASP A 320 22.07 18.83 -23.77
C ASP A 320 22.20 20.34 -23.55
N GLN A 321 22.09 21.11 -24.64
CA GLN A 321 22.25 22.56 -24.60
C GLN A 321 21.10 23.22 -23.83
N GLU A 322 19.88 22.70 -23.89
CA GLU A 322 18.75 23.25 -23.11
C GLU A 322 19.00 23.12 -21.60
N THR A 323 19.62 22.01 -21.18
CA THR A 323 19.99 21.77 -19.78
C THR A 323 21.16 22.66 -19.34
N ILE A 324 22.14 22.89 -20.22
CA ILE A 324 23.22 23.87 -19.98
C ILE A 324 22.65 25.29 -19.84
N ASP A 325 21.72 25.67 -20.72
CA ASP A 325 21.05 26.97 -20.67
C ASP A 325 20.27 27.11 -19.36
N ALA A 326 19.55 26.07 -18.94
CA ALA A 326 18.85 26.06 -17.66
C ALA A 326 19.80 26.18 -16.45
N LEU A 327 20.98 25.54 -16.50
CA LEU A 327 22.02 25.69 -15.47
C LEU A 327 22.52 27.13 -15.39
N CYS A 328 22.85 27.72 -16.53
CA CYS A 328 23.31 29.10 -16.59
C CYS A 328 22.21 30.08 -16.15
N SER A 329 20.96 29.87 -16.54
CA SER A 329 19.82 30.66 -16.09
C SER A 329 19.64 30.60 -14.57
N ARG A 330 19.89 29.46 -13.91
CA ARG A 330 19.88 29.40 -12.44
C ARG A 330 20.97 30.25 -11.81
N VAL A 331 22.15 30.35 -12.42
CA VAL A 331 23.22 31.26 -11.96
C VAL A 331 22.77 32.71 -12.08
N ILE A 332 22.16 33.06 -13.22
CA ILE A 332 21.67 34.41 -13.49
C ILE A 332 20.51 34.76 -12.55
N GLU A 333 19.52 33.90 -12.36
CA GLU A 333 18.30 34.23 -11.62
C GLU A 333 18.41 34.03 -10.10
N LYS A 334 19.07 32.94 -9.67
CA LYS A 334 19.02 32.47 -8.26
C LYS A 334 20.36 32.57 -7.52
N GLU A 335 21.42 33.02 -8.18
CA GLU A 335 22.77 33.09 -7.60
C GLU A 335 23.26 31.76 -7.01
N ASP A 336 22.86 30.65 -7.62
CA ASP A 336 23.17 29.31 -7.13
C ASP A 336 24.70 29.07 -7.21
N PRO A 337 25.42 29.01 -6.06
CA PRO A 337 26.88 28.97 -6.06
C PRO A 337 27.41 27.65 -6.64
N GLN A 338 26.67 26.55 -6.45
CA GLN A 338 27.04 25.25 -7.01
C GLN A 338 26.88 25.26 -8.52
N ALA A 339 25.77 25.81 -9.03
CA ALA A 339 25.59 25.94 -10.47
C ALA A 339 26.68 26.82 -11.11
N LYS A 340 27.10 27.89 -10.43
CA LYS A 340 28.17 28.77 -10.88
C LYS A 340 29.51 28.05 -10.96
N GLU A 341 29.90 27.32 -9.90
CA GLU A 341 31.15 26.56 -9.86
C GLU A 341 31.22 25.53 -11.00
N ILE A 342 30.12 24.78 -11.20
CA ILE A 342 30.03 23.76 -12.25
C ILE A 342 30.10 24.38 -13.65
N ALA A 343 29.36 25.46 -13.90
CA ALA A 343 29.35 26.11 -15.20
C ALA A 343 30.73 26.69 -15.55
N LEU A 344 31.43 27.28 -14.57
CA LEU A 344 32.79 27.79 -14.73
C LEU A 344 33.81 26.67 -14.96
N ALA A 345 33.75 25.60 -14.18
CA ALA A 345 34.68 24.48 -14.28
C ALA A 345 34.63 23.77 -15.66
N ASN A 346 33.47 23.81 -16.33
CA ASN A 346 33.25 23.13 -17.62
C ASN A 346 33.16 24.09 -18.81
N HIS A 347 33.41 25.38 -18.60
CA HIS A 347 33.26 26.42 -19.63
C HIS A 347 31.88 26.41 -20.30
N TYR A 348 30.83 26.11 -19.53
CA TYR A 348 29.47 26.13 -20.01
C TYR A 348 28.99 27.57 -20.17
N ALA A 349 28.28 27.82 -21.27
CA ALA A 349 27.76 29.12 -21.62
C ALA A 349 26.37 28.97 -22.25
N PRO A 350 25.45 29.91 -21.98
CA PRO A 350 24.13 29.96 -22.62
C PRO A 350 24.24 29.94 -24.15
N ALA A 351 23.30 29.33 -24.87
CA ALA A 351 23.27 29.37 -26.34
C ALA A 351 22.97 30.78 -26.87
N ALA A 352 22.01 31.47 -26.25
CA ALA A 352 21.59 32.82 -26.62
C ALA A 352 22.71 33.85 -26.35
N PRO A 353 23.11 34.67 -27.34
CA PRO A 353 24.18 35.67 -27.19
C PRO A 353 23.92 36.66 -26.05
N GLU A 354 22.67 37.08 -25.86
CA GLU A 354 22.26 38.06 -24.85
C GLU A 354 22.47 37.50 -23.44
N LEU A 355 21.95 36.28 -23.20
CA LEU A 355 22.14 35.59 -21.92
C LEU A 355 23.60 35.23 -21.69
N ARG A 356 24.35 34.92 -22.74
CA ARG A 356 25.78 34.62 -22.66
C ARG A 356 26.59 35.84 -22.21
N ALA A 357 26.30 37.03 -22.74
CA ALA A 357 26.96 38.26 -22.31
C ALA A 357 26.64 38.58 -20.85
N LEU A 358 25.37 38.50 -20.45
CA LEU A 358 24.96 38.65 -19.06
C LEU A 358 25.64 37.63 -18.14
N PHE A 359 25.73 36.37 -18.57
CA PHE A 359 26.39 35.30 -17.82
C PHE A 359 27.88 35.58 -17.63
N TYR A 360 28.62 35.91 -18.69
CA TYR A 360 30.04 36.25 -18.59
C TYR A 360 30.28 37.47 -17.70
N PHE A 361 29.41 38.48 -17.80
CA PHE A 361 29.47 39.67 -16.97
C PHE A 361 29.30 39.34 -15.47
N LEU A 362 28.24 38.60 -15.11
CA LEU A 362 27.95 38.21 -13.72
C LEU A 362 28.96 37.20 -13.15
N THR A 363 29.58 36.39 -14.01
CA THR A 363 30.61 35.43 -13.62
C THR A 363 32.04 35.98 -13.70
N GLN A 364 32.22 37.26 -14.05
CA GLN A 364 33.50 37.97 -14.12
C GLN A 364 34.47 37.42 -15.19
N GLN A 365 33.93 36.83 -16.26
CA GLN A 365 34.70 36.36 -17.40
C GLN A 365 34.91 37.50 -18.41
N TRP A 366 35.68 38.52 -18.00
CA TRP A 366 35.81 39.78 -18.75
C TRP A 366 36.33 39.59 -20.17
N ASP A 367 37.38 38.78 -20.36
CA ASP A 367 37.95 38.56 -21.70
C ASP A 367 36.93 37.94 -22.67
N ALA A 368 36.08 37.04 -22.18
CA ALA A 368 35.02 36.41 -22.97
C ALA A 368 33.83 37.36 -23.19
N TYR A 369 33.54 38.23 -22.23
CA TYR A 369 32.53 39.28 -22.35
C TYR A 369 32.93 40.34 -23.38
N ASP A 370 34.15 40.89 -23.28
CA ASP A 370 34.67 41.94 -24.17
C ASP A 370 34.75 41.44 -25.62
N ALA A 371 35.05 40.16 -25.83
CA ALA A 371 35.02 39.54 -27.16
C ALA A 371 33.61 39.43 -27.76
N LEU A 372 32.57 39.37 -26.93
CA LEU A 372 31.18 39.16 -27.34
C LEU A 372 30.41 40.48 -27.49
N ASP A 373 30.60 41.44 -26.57
CA ASP A 373 29.86 42.71 -26.48
C ASP A 373 30.84 43.89 -26.35
N PHE A 374 31.73 44.04 -27.33
CA PHE A 374 32.80 45.05 -27.32
C PHE A 374 32.28 46.50 -27.25
N ASP A 375 31.07 46.76 -27.76
CA ASP A 375 30.43 48.08 -27.78
C ASP A 375 29.44 48.28 -26.61
N GLN A 376 29.31 47.27 -25.74
CA GLN A 376 28.46 47.25 -24.54
C GLN A 376 26.96 47.48 -24.86
N ASN A 377 26.56 47.36 -26.13
CA ASN A 377 25.21 47.67 -26.56
C ASN A 377 24.25 46.59 -26.07
N MET A 378 24.65 45.33 -26.14
CA MET A 378 23.82 44.20 -25.72
C MET A 378 23.58 44.25 -24.21
N MET A 379 24.61 44.50 -23.41
CA MET A 379 24.45 44.60 -21.96
C MET A 379 23.64 45.82 -21.54
N ARG A 380 23.69 46.94 -22.28
CA ARG A 380 22.84 48.11 -22.01
C ARG A 380 21.36 47.80 -22.24
N VAL A 381 21.03 47.17 -23.37
CA VAL A 381 19.66 46.74 -23.67
C VAL A 381 19.14 45.75 -22.62
N ILE A 382 19.99 44.80 -22.19
CA ILE A 382 19.64 43.86 -21.13
C ILE A 382 19.40 44.59 -19.81
N TYR A 383 20.26 45.53 -19.41
CA TYR A 383 20.09 46.30 -18.18
C TYR A 383 18.75 47.06 -18.18
N GLU A 384 18.43 47.74 -19.28
CA GLU A 384 17.17 48.48 -19.43
C GLU A 384 15.94 47.56 -19.43
N ALA A 385 16.03 46.35 -19.98
CA ALA A 385 14.94 45.38 -19.97
C ALA A 385 14.84 44.57 -18.65
N SER A 386 15.87 44.59 -17.81
CA SER A 386 15.97 43.76 -16.61
C SER A 386 15.11 44.28 -15.44
N PRO A 387 14.56 43.38 -14.59
CA PRO A 387 13.90 43.78 -13.36
C PRO A 387 14.86 44.42 -12.35
N ALA A 388 14.31 45.18 -11.39
CA ALA A 388 15.07 46.00 -10.44
C ALA A 388 16.15 45.21 -9.68
N ASP A 389 15.83 43.99 -9.23
CA ASP A 389 16.77 43.13 -8.49
C ASP A 389 17.99 42.75 -9.35
N LEU A 390 17.78 42.40 -10.61
CA LEU A 390 18.86 42.05 -11.53
C LEU A 390 19.70 43.27 -11.89
N ARG A 391 19.09 44.45 -12.07
CA ARG A 391 19.82 45.73 -12.27
C ARG A 391 20.71 46.07 -11.08
N GLN A 392 20.20 45.94 -9.86
CA GLN A 392 20.99 46.16 -8.65
C GLN A 392 22.20 45.22 -8.60
N ARG A 393 22.04 43.97 -9.00
CA ARG A 393 23.12 42.98 -9.05
C ARG A 393 24.18 43.33 -10.10
N ILE A 394 23.76 43.73 -11.30
CA ILE A 394 24.68 44.21 -12.34
C ILE A 394 25.47 45.44 -11.84
N ALA A 395 24.79 46.39 -11.18
CA ALA A 395 25.42 47.59 -10.62
C ALA A 395 26.39 47.28 -9.45
N ALA A 396 26.03 46.36 -8.56
CA ALA A 396 26.91 45.90 -7.48
C ALA A 396 28.16 45.19 -8.02
N GLN A 397 28.01 44.42 -9.09
CA GLN A 397 29.12 43.75 -9.77
C GLN A 397 30.08 44.75 -10.43
N LEU A 398 29.55 45.81 -11.05
CA LEU A 398 30.32 46.95 -11.58
C LEU A 398 31.12 47.65 -10.48
N GLN A 399 30.47 47.93 -9.35
CA GLN A 399 31.10 48.59 -8.21
C GLN A 399 32.24 47.74 -7.63
N THR A 400 32.03 46.43 -7.51
CA THR A 400 33.04 45.50 -6.98
C THR A 400 34.22 45.33 -7.94
N ALA A 401 33.96 45.34 -9.25
CA ALA A 401 35.01 45.20 -10.26
C ALA A 401 35.85 46.48 -10.44
N GLY A 402 35.33 47.66 -10.07
CA GLY A 402 36.05 48.93 -10.14
C GLY A 402 36.45 49.39 -11.55
N ARG A 403 35.79 48.85 -12.59
CA ARG A 403 36.10 49.16 -13.99
C ARG A 403 35.19 50.28 -14.50
N THR A 404 35.75 51.48 -14.63
CA THR A 404 35.05 52.67 -15.15
C THR A 404 34.62 52.52 -16.61
N ASP A 405 35.29 51.65 -17.37
CA ASP A 405 35.05 51.43 -18.79
C ASP A 405 33.64 50.86 -19.08
N TYR A 406 33.01 50.22 -18.08
CA TYR A 406 31.67 49.65 -18.19
C TYR A 406 30.56 50.56 -17.62
N LEU A 407 30.88 51.77 -17.14
CA LEU A 407 29.88 52.72 -16.62
C LEU A 407 28.85 53.14 -17.69
N THR A 408 29.20 53.02 -18.97
CA THR A 408 28.30 53.33 -20.08
C THR A 408 27.10 52.38 -20.16
N ILE A 409 27.16 51.22 -19.49
CA ILE A 409 26.03 50.29 -19.35
C ILE A 409 24.94 50.91 -18.46
N LEU A 410 25.33 51.58 -17.37
CA LEU A 410 24.40 52.23 -16.43
C LEU A 410 23.92 53.60 -16.95
N ALA A 411 24.82 54.38 -17.54
CA ALA A 411 24.57 55.78 -17.90
C ALA A 411 23.98 55.99 -19.31
N GLY A 412 24.09 55.00 -20.21
CA GLY A 412 23.82 55.20 -21.65
C GLY A 412 24.94 55.98 -22.36
N ILE A 413 24.91 56.03 -23.70
CA ILE A 413 25.86 56.84 -24.50
C ILE A 413 25.75 58.34 -24.21
N ASN A 414 24.57 58.80 -23.76
CA ASN A 414 24.30 60.20 -23.42
C ASN A 414 24.02 60.38 -21.93
N TYR A 415 25.06 60.68 -21.15
CA TYR A 415 24.97 61.07 -19.74
C TYR A 415 23.98 62.21 -19.45
N ARG A 416 23.66 63.04 -20.45
CA ARG A 416 22.78 64.20 -20.33
C ARG A 416 21.29 63.88 -20.49
N ASP A 417 20.94 62.93 -21.34
CA ASP A 417 19.53 62.64 -21.65
C ASP A 417 18.89 61.71 -20.62
N ARG A 418 19.68 60.81 -20.00
CA ARG A 418 19.20 59.91 -18.94
C ARG A 418 19.25 60.50 -17.53
N ALA A 419 19.79 61.70 -17.33
CA ALA A 419 19.88 62.32 -16.00
C ALA A 419 18.52 62.53 -15.30
N GLU A 420 17.43 62.62 -16.07
CA GLU A 420 16.05 62.72 -15.56
C GLU A 420 15.39 61.37 -15.24
N GLU A 421 15.87 60.27 -15.83
CA GLU A 421 15.31 58.90 -15.68
C GLU A 421 16.13 58.00 -14.73
N VAL A 422 17.36 58.41 -14.38
CA VAL A 422 18.24 57.69 -13.45
C VAL A 422 17.68 57.78 -12.03
N SER A 423 17.43 56.64 -11.41
CA SER A 423 16.95 56.60 -10.03
C SER A 423 17.99 57.19 -9.07
N ALA A 424 17.54 57.77 -7.95
CA ALA A 424 18.45 58.35 -6.94
C ALA A 424 19.49 57.33 -6.42
N SER A 425 19.14 56.04 -6.39
CA SER A 425 20.06 54.94 -6.07
C SER A 425 21.14 54.71 -7.12
N GLU A 426 20.80 54.79 -8.41
CA GLU A 426 21.76 54.61 -9.51
C GLU A 426 22.72 55.80 -9.63
N ALA A 427 22.23 57.03 -9.45
CA ALA A 427 23.06 58.23 -9.42
C ALA A 427 24.08 58.20 -8.27
N ALA A 428 23.66 57.80 -7.08
CA ALA A 428 24.55 57.65 -5.93
C ALA A 428 25.63 56.57 -6.16
N LEU A 429 25.29 55.51 -6.90
CA LEU A 429 26.19 54.41 -7.22
C LEU A 429 27.24 54.82 -8.26
N MET A 430 26.85 55.56 -9.30
CA MET A 430 27.78 56.14 -10.28
C MET A 430 28.78 57.12 -9.63
N ILE A 431 28.32 57.99 -8.72
CA ILE A 431 29.19 58.91 -7.99
C ILE A 431 30.21 58.15 -7.12
N ARG A 432 29.82 57.00 -6.55
CA ARG A 432 30.69 56.16 -5.72
C ARG A 432 31.74 55.35 -6.50
N ILE A 433 31.51 55.04 -7.77
CA ILE A 433 32.48 54.33 -8.62
C ILE A 433 33.53 55.30 -9.19
N LEU A 434 33.15 56.56 -9.39
CA LEU A 434 34.03 57.62 -9.93
C LEU A 434 34.92 58.30 -8.86
N ALA A 435 34.66 58.05 -7.58
CA ALA A 435 35.41 58.56 -6.44
C ALA A 435 36.40 57.50 -5.94
#